data_AF-A0A3D0Z1Q2-F1
#
_entry.id   AF-A0A3D0Z1Q2-F1
#
_cell.length_a   1.000
_cell.length_b   1.000
_cell.length_c   1.000
_cell.angle_alpha   90.00
_cell.angle_beta   90.00
_cell.angle_gamma   90.00
#
_symmetry.space_group_name_H-M   'P 1'
#
loop_
_entity.id
_entity.type
_entity.pdbx_description
1 polymer ?
#
loop_
_entity_poly.entity_id
_entity_poly.type
_entity_poly.pdbx_seq_one_letter_code
_entity_poly.pdbx_strand_id
1 'polypeptide(L)'
;RRAAKFYPQKSAAAEFPFTGRIVCEKCGHHYRRKHTAIGTRYEKIVWICSTFNTSGKSVCAAQQIPEPILQAKTAEVLGLSAFDESVFAAQISDIRVPAHNTLVFVFRDGRRVEADWQNPSRRESWTKEMKQAARERQLKILEERRRLCEQ
;
A
#
# COMPACT_ATOMS: atom_id res chain seq x y z
N ARG A 1 -37.85 -8.42 -6.50
CA ARG A 1 -36.38 -8.54 -6.63
C ARG A 1 -35.96 -7.94 -7.97
N ARG A 2 -35.26 -6.81 -7.99
CA ARG A 2 -34.63 -6.25 -9.20
C ARG A 2 -33.18 -5.90 -8.84
N ALA A 3 -32.25 -6.79 -9.14
CA ALA A 3 -30.86 -6.40 -9.29
C ALA A 3 -30.73 -5.75 -10.66
N ALA A 4 -30.71 -4.41 -10.71
CA ALA A 4 -30.34 -3.71 -11.91
C ALA A 4 -28.92 -4.15 -12.28
N LYS A 5 -28.74 -4.66 -13.50
CA LYS A 5 -27.44 -5.04 -14.04
C LYS A 5 -26.56 -3.78 -14.04
N PHE A 6 -25.68 -3.66 -13.06
CA PHE A 6 -24.66 -2.62 -13.02
C PHE A 6 -23.60 -3.00 -14.05
N TYR A 7 -23.64 -2.33 -15.21
CA TYR A 7 -22.56 -2.39 -16.19
C TYR A 7 -21.56 -1.29 -15.83
N PRO A 8 -20.44 -1.60 -15.14
CA PRO A 8 -19.44 -0.59 -14.85
C PRO A 8 -18.96 0.01 -16.17
N GLN A 9 -19.16 1.32 -16.33
CA GLN A 9 -18.56 2.04 -17.44
C GLN A 9 -17.06 1.82 -17.38
N LYS A 10 -16.49 1.30 -18.48
CA LYS A 10 -15.06 1.02 -18.61
C LYS A 10 -14.34 2.35 -18.76
N SER A 11 -14.19 3.10 -17.66
CA SER A 11 -13.27 4.23 -17.62
C SER A 11 -11.89 3.70 -17.99
N ALA A 12 -11.14 4.42 -18.81
CA ALA A 12 -9.72 4.15 -19.02
C ALA A 12 -9.09 4.00 -17.63
N ALA A 13 -8.75 2.76 -17.25
CA ALA A 13 -8.18 2.51 -15.95
C ALA A 13 -6.87 3.28 -15.94
N ALA A 14 -6.69 4.22 -15.01
CA ALA A 14 -5.42 4.88 -14.84
C ALA A 14 -4.34 3.80 -14.75
N GLU A 15 -3.45 3.76 -15.73
CA GLU A 15 -2.44 2.72 -15.83
C GLU A 15 -1.36 3.08 -14.82
N PHE A 16 -1.41 2.41 -13.66
CA PHE A 16 -0.35 2.54 -12.67
C PHE A 16 0.72 1.48 -12.94
N PRO A 17 2.01 1.79 -12.75
CA PRO A 17 3.13 0.92 -13.14
C PRO A 17 2.98 -0.54 -12.68
N PHE A 18 2.50 -0.74 -11.44
CA PHE A 18 2.40 -2.08 -10.86
C PHE A 18 1.08 -2.80 -11.16
N THR A 19 0.18 -2.20 -11.94
CA THR A 19 -1.13 -2.79 -12.27
C THR A 19 -0.93 -4.07 -13.06
N GLY A 20 -1.47 -5.19 -12.56
CA GLY A 20 -1.29 -6.51 -13.18
C GLY A 20 0.13 -7.08 -13.05
N ARG A 21 1.07 -6.36 -12.42
CA ARG A 21 2.45 -6.82 -12.25
C ARG A 21 2.69 -7.57 -10.95
N ILE A 22 1.91 -7.30 -9.91
CA ILE A 22 2.09 -7.94 -8.59
C ILE A 22 1.14 -9.14 -8.47
N VAL A 23 1.69 -10.32 -8.22
CA VAL A 23 0.95 -11.59 -8.08
C VAL A 23 1.14 -12.17 -6.69
N CYS A 24 0.03 -12.52 -6.04
CA CYS A 24 0.05 -13.25 -4.79
C CYS A 24 0.30 -14.74 -5.05
N GLU A 25 1.39 -15.32 -4.54
CA GLU A 25 1.63 -16.75 -4.73
C GLU A 25 0.71 -17.62 -3.87
N LYS A 26 0.13 -17.08 -2.80
CA LYS A 26 -0.81 -17.81 -1.94
C LYS A 26 -2.15 -18.11 -2.62
N CYS A 27 -2.63 -17.23 -3.49
CA CYS A 27 -3.95 -17.37 -4.13
C CYS A 27 -3.94 -17.20 -5.66
N GLY A 28 -2.77 -16.95 -6.27
CA GLY A 28 -2.57 -16.74 -7.70
C GLY A 28 -3.12 -15.41 -8.25
N HIS A 29 -3.87 -14.65 -7.47
CA HIS A 29 -4.51 -13.43 -7.94
C HIS A 29 -3.61 -12.20 -7.83
N HIS A 30 -3.87 -11.20 -8.67
CA HIS A 30 -3.15 -9.94 -8.65
C HIS A 30 -3.52 -9.06 -7.46
N TYR A 31 -2.56 -8.22 -7.07
CA TYR A 31 -2.84 -7.08 -6.21
C TYR A 31 -3.48 -5.94 -6.99
N ARG A 32 -4.24 -5.11 -6.29
CA ARG A 32 -4.88 -3.91 -6.83
C ARG A 32 -4.44 -2.70 -6.01
N ARG A 33 -4.29 -1.57 -6.69
CA ARG A 33 -4.05 -0.28 -6.05
C ARG A 33 -5.31 0.17 -5.32
N LYS A 34 -5.16 0.62 -4.09
CA LYS A 34 -6.25 1.14 -3.24
C LYS A 34 -5.79 2.41 -2.55
N HIS A 35 -6.60 3.45 -2.66
CA HIS A 35 -6.41 4.66 -1.88
C HIS A 35 -7.14 4.50 -0.54
N THR A 36 -6.40 4.52 0.57
CA THR A 36 -6.92 4.23 1.91
C THR A 36 -6.91 5.45 2.79
N ALA A 37 -7.90 5.55 3.70
CA ALA A 37 -8.03 6.62 4.69
C ALA A 37 -8.04 8.05 4.09
N ILE A 38 -8.66 8.17 2.91
CA ILE A 38 -8.80 9.43 2.14
C ILE A 38 -9.39 10.52 3.03
N GLY A 39 -8.78 11.71 2.99
CA GLY A 39 -9.22 12.88 3.77
C GLY A 39 -8.85 12.81 5.25
N THR A 40 -8.01 11.85 5.65
CA THR A 40 -7.49 11.75 7.02
C THR A 40 -5.96 11.89 7.01
N ARG A 41 -5.39 12.16 8.19
CA ARG A 41 -3.93 12.19 8.36
C ARG A 41 -3.20 10.86 8.08
N TYR A 42 -3.94 9.78 7.82
CA TYR A 42 -3.42 8.45 7.55
C TYR A 42 -3.62 8.04 6.09
N GLU A 43 -4.00 9.00 5.23
CA GLU A 43 -4.17 8.81 3.80
C GLU A 43 -2.91 8.21 3.19
N LYS A 44 -3.07 7.11 2.46
CA LYS A 44 -1.97 6.42 1.78
C LYS A 44 -2.48 5.52 0.68
N ILE A 45 -1.62 5.32 -0.32
CA ILE A 45 -1.84 4.34 -1.36
C ILE A 45 -1.19 3.02 -0.97
N VAL A 46 -1.95 1.94 -1.10
CA VAL A 46 -1.51 0.57 -0.85
C VAL A 46 -1.88 -0.34 -2.01
N TRP A 47 -1.09 -1.38 -2.19
CA TRP A 47 -1.37 -2.51 -3.04
C TRP A 47 -1.92 -3.64 -2.16
N ILE A 48 -3.11 -4.12 -2.49
CA ILE A 48 -3.82 -5.15 -1.72
C ILE A 48 -4.19 -6.32 -2.61
N CYS A 49 -3.94 -7.54 -2.14
CA CYS A 49 -4.39 -8.75 -2.83
C CYS A 49 -5.91 -8.70 -3.05
N SER A 50 -6.35 -8.94 -4.29
CA SER A 50 -7.78 -8.89 -4.65
C SER A 50 -8.61 -9.89 -3.85
N THR A 51 -8.13 -11.12 -3.65
CA THR A 51 -8.81 -12.15 -2.85
C THR A 51 -8.90 -11.77 -1.38
N PHE A 52 -7.83 -11.22 -0.78
CA PHE A 52 -7.89 -10.68 0.58
C PHE A 52 -8.93 -9.57 0.68
N ASN A 53 -8.97 -8.65 -0.31
CA ASN A 53 -9.87 -7.50 -0.28
C ASN A 53 -11.35 -7.89 -0.47
N THR A 54 -11.66 -8.95 -1.22
CA THR A 54 -13.05 -9.37 -1.47
C THR A 54 -13.54 -10.44 -0.49
N SER A 55 -12.67 -11.38 -0.10
CA SER A 55 -13.03 -12.59 0.64
C SER A 55 -12.44 -12.65 2.04
N GLY A 56 -11.57 -11.70 2.38
CA GLY A 56 -11.00 -11.56 3.71
C GLY A 56 -9.83 -12.50 4.02
N LYS A 57 -9.33 -12.38 5.24
CA LYS A 57 -8.11 -13.03 5.73
C LYS A 57 -8.22 -14.56 5.81
N SER A 58 -9.43 -15.10 6.01
CA SER A 58 -9.67 -16.54 6.08
C SER A 58 -9.36 -17.24 4.75
N VAL A 59 -9.54 -16.54 3.62
CA VAL A 59 -9.30 -17.09 2.28
C VAL A 59 -7.88 -16.78 1.80
N CYS A 60 -7.40 -15.56 2.02
CA CYS A 60 -6.04 -15.19 1.68
C CYS A 60 -5.48 -14.31 2.78
N ALA A 61 -4.39 -14.73 3.40
CA ALA A 61 -3.71 -13.95 4.44
C ALA A 61 -2.65 -12.99 3.87
N ALA A 62 -2.80 -12.52 2.63
CA ALA A 62 -1.85 -11.59 2.01
C ALA A 62 -1.79 -10.25 2.75
N GLN A 63 -0.57 -9.71 2.88
CA GLN A 63 -0.32 -8.41 3.50
C GLN A 63 -0.47 -7.28 2.48
N GLN A 64 -0.94 -6.12 2.93
CA GLN A 64 -0.99 -4.90 2.12
C GLN A 64 0.41 -4.29 2.01
N ILE A 65 0.80 -3.89 0.80
CA ILE A 65 2.12 -3.31 0.52
C ILE A 65 1.94 -1.81 0.23
N PRO A 66 2.51 -0.90 1.02
CA PRO A 66 2.49 0.54 0.71
C PRO A 66 3.20 0.84 -0.63
N GLU A 67 2.60 1.68 -1.47
CA GLU A 67 3.18 2.05 -2.77
C GLU A 67 4.60 2.65 -2.67
N PRO A 68 4.92 3.54 -1.69
CA PRO A 68 6.27 4.07 -1.55
C PRO A 68 7.32 2.99 -1.26
N ILE A 69 6.96 1.96 -0.48
CA ILE A 69 7.86 0.84 -0.18
C ILE A 69 8.12 0.02 -1.45
N LEU A 70 7.06 -0.23 -2.22
CA LEU A 70 7.16 -0.98 -3.46
C LEU A 70 8.07 -0.25 -4.47
N GLN A 71 7.91 1.06 -4.60
CA GLN A 71 8.78 1.90 -5.44
C GLN A 71 10.23 1.88 -4.97
N ALA A 72 10.47 2.06 -3.66
CA ALA A 72 11.82 2.05 -3.09
C ALA A 72 12.52 0.70 -3.31
N LYS A 73 11.83 -0.42 -3.07
CA LYS A 73 12.38 -1.76 -3.30
C LYS A 73 12.59 -2.08 -4.77
N THR A 74 11.72 -1.58 -5.64
CA THR A 74 11.92 -1.70 -7.08
C THR A 74 13.16 -0.93 -7.53
N ALA A 75 13.35 0.30 -7.05
CA ALA A 75 14.54 1.09 -7.36
C ALA A 75 15.83 0.42 -6.85
N GLU A 76 15.81 -0.09 -5.61
CA GLU A 76 16.93 -0.83 -5.01
C GLU A 76 17.33 -2.05 -5.86
N VAL A 77 16.35 -2.87 -6.26
CA VAL A 77 16.59 -4.06 -7.09
C VAL A 77 17.07 -3.71 -8.51
N LEU A 78 16.65 -2.57 -9.05
CA LEU A 78 17.11 -2.06 -10.34
C LEU A 78 18.44 -1.27 -10.26
N GLY A 79 18.98 -1.05 -9.06
CA GLY A 79 20.19 -0.23 -8.85
C GLY A 79 20.00 1.26 -9.15
N LEU A 80 18.77 1.77 -9.03
CA LEU A 80 18.41 3.15 -9.29
C LEU A 80 18.30 3.97 -7.99
N SER A 81 18.57 5.26 -8.06
CA SER A 81 18.38 6.20 -6.94
C SER A 81 16.90 6.49 -6.64
N ALA A 82 16.04 6.37 -7.66
CA ALA A 82 14.60 6.56 -7.56
C ALA A 82 13.87 5.61 -8.51
N PHE A 83 12.58 5.38 -8.24
CA PHE A 83 11.75 4.53 -9.08
C PHE A 83 11.52 5.18 -10.45
N ASP A 84 11.83 4.45 -11.52
CA ASP A 84 11.56 4.82 -12.90
C ASP A 84 10.63 3.78 -13.53
N GLU A 85 9.45 4.22 -13.96
CA GLU A 85 8.42 3.37 -14.56
C GLU A 85 8.87 2.75 -15.87
N SER A 86 9.62 3.47 -16.70
CA SER A 86 10.08 3.00 -18.00
C SER A 86 11.10 1.87 -17.84
N VAL A 87 12.03 2.02 -16.89
CA VAL A 87 13.03 1.00 -16.57
C VAL A 87 12.37 -0.21 -15.94
N PHE A 88 11.42 0.00 -15.03
CA PHE A 88 10.62 -1.08 -14.44
C PHE A 88 9.89 -1.89 -15.52
N ALA A 89 9.16 -1.22 -16.42
CA ALA A 89 8.42 -1.90 -17.48
C ALA A 89 9.34 -2.66 -18.44
N ALA A 90 10.54 -2.15 -18.71
CA ALA A 90 11.53 -2.76 -19.59
C ALA A 90 12.22 -3.98 -18.96
N GLN A 91 12.58 -3.92 -17.67
CA GLN A 91 13.40 -4.97 -17.04
C GLN A 91 12.60 -6.01 -16.25
N ILE A 92 11.48 -5.62 -15.63
CA ILE A 92 10.70 -6.49 -14.74
C ILE A 92 9.45 -7.01 -15.47
N SER A 93 9.24 -8.33 -15.44
CA SER A 93 8.01 -8.96 -15.94
C SER A 93 6.90 -8.84 -14.90
N ASP A 94 7.17 -9.25 -13.67
CA ASP A 94 6.22 -9.33 -12.58
C ASP A 94 6.92 -9.41 -11.22
N ILE A 95 6.13 -9.17 -10.17
CA ILE A 95 6.54 -9.22 -8.76
C ILE A 95 5.70 -10.29 -8.08
N ARG A 96 6.35 -11.33 -7.57
CA ARG A 96 5.70 -12.41 -6.82
C ARG A 96 5.76 -12.14 -5.32
N VAL A 97 4.67 -12.41 -4.62
CA VAL A 97 4.57 -12.24 -3.17
C VAL A 97 4.34 -13.61 -2.52
N PRO A 98 5.42 -14.33 -2.14
CA PRO A 98 5.33 -15.65 -1.49
C PRO A 98 4.80 -15.55 -0.06
N ALA A 99 5.35 -14.64 0.71
CA ALA A 99 5.16 -14.54 2.15
C ALA A 99 4.90 -13.09 2.59
N HIS A 100 4.72 -12.90 3.90
CA HIS A 100 4.71 -11.56 4.47
C HIS A 100 6.10 -10.96 4.34
N ASN A 101 6.16 -9.65 4.11
CA ASN A 101 7.42 -8.89 4.06
C ASN A 101 8.42 -9.32 2.97
N THR A 102 8.07 -10.22 2.05
CA THR A 102 8.99 -10.70 0.98
C THR A 102 8.39 -10.40 -0.39
N LEU A 103 9.23 -9.84 -1.28
CA LEU A 103 8.93 -9.60 -2.69
C LEU A 103 9.96 -10.34 -3.55
N VAL A 104 9.51 -11.02 -4.59
CA VAL A 104 10.40 -11.65 -5.57
C VAL A 104 10.18 -10.97 -6.91
N PHE A 105 11.19 -10.24 -7.36
CA PHE A 105 11.18 -9.56 -8.65
C PHE A 105 11.62 -10.52 -9.73
N VAL A 106 10.75 -10.78 -10.71
CA VAL A 106 11.06 -11.59 -11.88
C VAL A 106 11.45 -10.65 -13.01
N PHE A 107 12.72 -10.74 -13.42
CA PHE A 107 13.25 -9.98 -14.54
C PHE A 107 12.86 -10.66 -15.85
N ARG A 108 12.76 -9.87 -16.92
CA ARG A 108 12.49 -10.37 -18.27
C ARG A 108 13.62 -11.25 -18.83
N ASP A 109 14.83 -11.10 -18.29
CA ASP A 109 15.97 -11.96 -18.60
C ASP A 109 15.94 -13.31 -17.86
N GLY A 110 14.91 -13.55 -17.02
CA GLY A 110 14.73 -14.78 -16.25
C GLY A 110 15.34 -14.76 -14.86
N ARG A 111 16.13 -13.72 -14.51
CA ARG A 111 16.66 -13.58 -13.14
C ARG A 111 15.54 -13.34 -12.14
N ARG A 112 15.75 -13.82 -10.92
CA ARG A 112 14.85 -13.58 -9.79
C ARG A 112 15.64 -12.95 -8.66
N VAL A 113 15.15 -11.84 -8.15
CA VAL A 113 15.77 -11.12 -7.01
C VAL A 113 14.75 -11.05 -5.89
N GLU A 114 15.12 -11.59 -4.74
CA GLU A 114 14.32 -11.51 -3.53
C GLU A 114 14.68 -10.22 -2.77
N ALA A 115 13.66 -9.52 -2.29
CA ALA A 115 13.81 -8.33 -1.49
C ALA A 115 12.83 -8.34 -0.33
N ASP A 116 13.38 -8.24 0.88
CA ASP A 116 12.59 -8.08 2.08
C ASP A 116 12.23 -6.62 2.32
N TRP A 117 11.03 -6.39 2.84
CA TRP A 117 10.52 -5.08 3.19
C TRP A 117 9.85 -5.10 4.56
N GLN A 118 9.89 -3.97 5.24
CA GLN A 118 9.26 -3.80 6.55
C GLN A 118 8.38 -2.56 6.49
N ASN A 119 7.23 -2.61 7.15
CA ASN A 119 6.41 -1.43 7.34
C ASN A 119 7.12 -0.53 8.38
N PRO A 120 7.32 0.78 8.11
CA PRO A 120 7.91 1.67 9.09
C PRO A 120 7.19 1.55 10.43
N SER A 121 7.98 1.48 11.50
CA SER A 121 7.44 1.32 12.85
C SER A 121 6.52 2.51 13.17
N ARG A 122 5.45 2.27 13.92
CA ARG A 122 4.57 3.35 14.41
C ARG A 122 5.36 4.46 15.10
N ARG A 123 6.47 4.13 15.77
CA ARG A 123 7.37 5.08 16.45
C ARG A 123 8.08 6.01 15.45
N GLU A 124 8.48 5.48 14.31
CA GLU A 124 9.17 6.21 13.23
C GLU A 124 8.20 7.04 12.39
N SER A 125 6.91 6.68 12.38
CA SER A 125 5.86 7.47 11.73
C SER A 125 5.49 8.77 12.44
N TRP A 126 6.01 9.06 13.66
CA TRP A 126 5.75 10.32 14.35
C TRP A 126 6.70 11.41 13.87
N THR A 127 6.28 12.18 12.86
CA THR A 127 6.96 13.43 12.50
C THR A 127 6.88 14.45 13.64
N LYS A 128 7.79 15.44 13.65
CA LYS A 128 7.77 16.51 14.66
C LYS A 128 6.42 17.24 14.68
N GLU A 129 5.84 17.45 13.51
CA GLU A 129 4.52 18.08 13.34
C GLU A 129 3.40 17.24 13.97
N MET A 130 3.40 15.92 13.76
CA MET A 130 2.41 15.02 14.39
C MET A 130 2.52 15.01 15.92
N LYS A 131 3.73 15.10 16.47
CA LYS A 131 3.95 15.23 17.92
C LYS A 131 3.38 16.53 18.45
N GLN A 132 3.62 17.63 17.74
CA GLN A 132 3.12 18.95 18.12
C GLN A 132 1.59 19.03 18.04
N ALA A 133 0.99 18.58 16.95
CA ALA A 133 -0.47 18.55 16.80
C ALA A 133 -1.16 17.66 17.86
N ALA A 134 -0.55 16.54 18.26
CA ALA A 134 -1.05 15.71 19.35
C ALA A 134 -0.98 16.43 20.70
N ARG A 135 0.11 17.17 20.95
CA ARG A 135 0.26 18.00 22.16
C ARG A 135 -0.79 19.09 22.22
N GLU A 136 -0.99 19.84 21.13
CA GLU A 136 -1.99 20.90 21.05
C GLU A 136 -3.41 20.38 21.24
N ARG A 137 -3.74 19.23 20.65
CA ARG A 137 -5.03 18.58 20.87
C ARG A 137 -5.24 18.22 22.34
N GLN A 138 -4.22 17.70 23.01
CA GLN A 138 -4.33 17.34 24.42
C GLN A 138 -4.47 18.59 25.30
N LEU A 139 -3.76 19.68 25.00
CA LEU A 139 -3.94 20.94 25.70
C LEU A 139 -5.37 21.46 25.58
N LYS A 140 -5.96 21.44 24.37
CA LYS A 140 -7.37 21.82 24.17
C LYS A 140 -8.34 20.97 24.98
N ILE A 141 -8.14 19.65 25.01
CA ILE A 141 -8.98 18.73 25.79
C ILE A 141 -8.88 19.03 27.30
N LEU A 142 -7.68 19.32 27.80
CA LEU A 142 -7.46 19.67 29.21
C LEU A 142 -8.11 21.02 29.56
N GLU A 143 -8.00 22.02 28.68
CA GLU A 143 -8.67 23.31 28.85
C GLU A 143 -10.20 23.16 28.85
N GLU A 144 -10.74 22.37 27.94
CA GLU A 144 -12.18 22.11 27.84
C GLU A 144 -12.70 21.36 29.09
N ARG A 145 -11.95 20.36 29.57
CA ARG A 145 -12.24 19.68 30.84
C ARG A 145 -12.21 20.61 32.04
N ARG A 146 -11.21 21.51 32.11
CA ARG A 146 -11.12 22.49 33.21
C ARG A 146 -12.34 23.41 33.22
N ARG A 147 -12.73 23.94 32.06
CA ARG A 147 -13.93 24.79 31.93
C ARG A 147 -15.23 24.08 32.35
N LEU A 148 -15.34 22.78 32.09
CA LEU A 148 -16.51 21.97 32.47
C LEU A 148 -16.57 21.67 33.98
N CYS A 149 -15.45 21.73 34.71
CA CYS A 149 -15.42 21.53 36.17
C CYS A 149 -15.56 22.85 36.96
N GLU A 150 -15.37 23.99 36.29
CA GLU A 150 -15.49 25.34 36.88
C GLU A 150 -16.91 25.94 36.72
N GLN A 151 -17.82 25.25 36.02
CA GLN A 151 -19.27 25.53 35.93
C GLN A 151 -20.05 24.58 36.83
#